data_AF-A0AAD4C644-F1
#
_entry.id   AF-A0AAD4C644-F1
#
_cell.length_a   1.000
_cell.length_b   1.000
_cell.length_c   1.000
_cell.angle_alpha   90.00
_cell.angle_beta   90.00
_cell.angle_gamma   90.00
#
_symmetry.space_group_name_H-M   'P 1'
#
loop_
_entity.id
_entity.type
_entity.pdbx_description
1 polymer ?
#
loop_
_entity_poly.entity_id
_entity_poly.type
_entity_poly.pdbx_seq_one_letter_code
_entity_poly.pdbx_strand_id
1 'polypeptide(L)'
;MAILQNAEEPTQAQAQPVKPRTRLSTRSTQKPSALPEPDSKKPMRALRTGTFPYISYNVLWGRRHTQFDDVESFLYVLLLFFFSYAGPLSVSELREADEAGFVRSIGSGRPSHTRNWPRKYADWADGEADQIGNHKHAAVTTTDGAMNIIQSAEFVDCLDNNWPEELHDPICVLIESSFEIFEQSTSSTKGSRTEVSHTEFVSMLDEWLDVYSHLEDKFSNCPFKQSEAICETEL
;
A
#
# COMPACT_ATOMS: atom_id res chain seq x y z
N MET A 1 -22.55 46.05 -7.12
CA MET A 1 -23.65 45.42 -7.87
C MET A 1 -23.08 44.22 -8.59
N ALA A 2 -23.28 43.03 -8.02
CA ALA A 2 -22.79 41.77 -8.57
C ALA A 2 -23.96 41.06 -9.25
N ILE A 3 -23.75 40.63 -10.49
CA ILE A 3 -24.74 39.93 -11.32
C ILE A 3 -24.67 38.45 -10.94
N LEU A 4 -25.76 37.94 -10.34
CA LEU A 4 -25.98 36.51 -10.10
C LEU A 4 -26.18 35.81 -11.45
N GLN A 5 -25.31 34.85 -11.76
CA GLN A 5 -25.54 33.92 -12.88
C GLN A 5 -26.57 32.88 -12.43
N ASN A 6 -27.62 32.70 -13.23
CA ASN A 6 -28.66 31.71 -13.02
C ASN A 6 -28.13 30.29 -13.28
N ALA A 7 -28.65 29.32 -12.53
CA ALA A 7 -28.36 27.90 -12.69
C ALA A 7 -28.84 27.37 -14.06
N GLU A 8 -27.99 26.58 -14.73
CA GLU A 8 -28.37 25.79 -15.90
C GLU A 8 -29.25 24.61 -15.48
N GLU A 9 -30.39 24.44 -16.14
CA GLU A 9 -31.26 23.26 -15.98
C GLU A 9 -30.62 22.01 -16.62
N PRO A 10 -30.66 20.84 -15.94
CA PRO A 10 -30.16 19.60 -16.51
C PRO A 10 -31.07 19.10 -17.64
N THR A 11 -30.46 18.86 -18.79
CA THR A 11 -31.09 18.22 -19.96
C THR A 11 -31.47 16.76 -19.63
N GLN A 12 -32.76 16.45 -19.69
CA GLN A 12 -33.27 15.08 -19.57
C GLN A 12 -32.83 14.21 -20.75
N ALA A 13 -31.92 13.27 -20.51
CA ALA A 13 -31.64 12.17 -21.44
C ALA A 13 -32.68 11.05 -21.26
N GLN A 14 -33.49 10.83 -22.29
CA GLN A 14 -34.48 9.74 -22.34
C GLN A 14 -33.79 8.38 -22.38
N ALA A 15 -34.04 7.54 -21.38
CA ALA A 15 -33.69 6.13 -21.40
C ALA A 15 -34.64 5.37 -22.35
N GLN A 16 -34.10 4.76 -23.41
CA GLN A 16 -34.86 3.80 -24.23
C GLN A 16 -34.70 2.36 -23.72
N PRO A 17 -35.76 1.53 -23.78
CA PRO A 17 -35.72 0.15 -23.32
C PRO A 17 -35.02 -0.77 -24.33
N VAL A 18 -33.99 -1.47 -23.88
CA VAL A 18 -33.28 -2.49 -24.66
C VAL A 18 -34.16 -3.75 -24.77
N LYS A 19 -34.54 -4.10 -26.01
CA LYS A 19 -35.27 -5.33 -26.36
C LYS A 19 -34.39 -6.58 -26.20
N PRO A 20 -34.96 -7.75 -25.83
CA PRO A 20 -34.22 -8.99 -25.69
C PRO A 20 -33.84 -9.55 -27.07
N ARG A 21 -32.55 -9.85 -27.27
CA ARG A 21 -32.06 -10.40 -28.54
C ARG A 21 -32.02 -11.93 -28.47
N THR A 22 -32.86 -12.52 -29.30
CA THR A 22 -33.03 -13.95 -29.57
C THR A 22 -31.73 -14.62 -30.00
N ARG A 23 -31.49 -15.82 -29.48
CA ARG A 23 -30.43 -16.76 -29.85
C ARG A 23 -30.54 -17.14 -31.33
N LEU A 24 -29.41 -17.21 -32.03
CA LEU A 24 -29.20 -18.17 -33.11
C LEU A 24 -27.74 -18.61 -33.15
N SER A 25 -27.61 -19.92 -33.00
CA SER A 25 -26.39 -20.73 -32.96
C SER A 25 -25.85 -20.94 -34.37
N THR A 26 -24.54 -20.73 -34.56
CA THR A 26 -23.74 -21.52 -35.51
C THR A 26 -22.36 -21.81 -34.93
N ARG A 27 -22.27 -23.01 -34.35
CA ARG A 27 -21.13 -23.95 -34.34
C ARG A 27 -19.79 -23.43 -34.90
N SER A 28 -18.83 -23.15 -34.03
CA SER A 28 -17.40 -23.36 -34.28
C SER A 28 -16.80 -24.02 -33.04
N THR A 29 -16.43 -25.29 -33.17
CA THR A 29 -15.79 -26.08 -32.12
C THR A 29 -14.31 -25.67 -32.06
N GLN A 30 -14.01 -24.54 -31.41
CA GLN A 30 -12.67 -24.25 -30.93
C GLN A 30 -12.58 -24.63 -29.45
N LYS A 31 -11.81 -25.69 -29.21
CA LYS A 31 -11.37 -26.17 -27.90
C LYS A 31 -10.77 -24.99 -27.12
N PRO A 32 -11.19 -24.68 -25.88
CA PRO A 32 -10.50 -23.67 -25.09
C PRO A 32 -9.06 -24.12 -24.90
N SER A 33 -8.11 -23.29 -25.32
CA SER A 33 -6.71 -23.48 -25.00
C SER A 33 -6.61 -23.44 -23.47
N ALA A 34 -6.24 -24.58 -22.88
CA ALA A 34 -5.99 -24.68 -21.45
C ALA A 34 -5.00 -23.57 -21.05
N LEU A 35 -5.31 -22.86 -19.97
CA LEU A 35 -4.32 -22.10 -19.23
C LEU A 35 -3.12 -23.03 -18.98
N PRO A 36 -1.87 -22.60 -19.24
CA PRO A 36 -0.72 -23.42 -18.92
C PRO A 36 -0.78 -23.72 -17.42
N GLU A 37 -0.82 -25.00 -17.07
CA GLU A 37 -0.75 -25.40 -15.67
C GLU A 37 0.52 -24.82 -15.04
N PRO A 38 0.44 -24.25 -13.84
CA PRO A 38 1.62 -23.74 -13.16
C PRO A 38 2.60 -24.89 -12.94
N ASP A 39 3.73 -24.83 -13.63
CA ASP A 39 4.84 -25.80 -13.53
C ASP A 39 5.41 -25.72 -12.11
N SER A 40 4.86 -26.52 -11.20
CA SER A 40 5.12 -26.53 -9.75
C SER A 40 6.59 -26.78 -9.34
N LYS A 41 7.47 -26.99 -10.32
CA LYS A 41 8.89 -27.34 -10.12
C LYS A 41 9.88 -26.29 -10.62
N LYS A 42 9.42 -25.17 -11.20
CA LYS A 42 10.32 -24.07 -11.58
C LYS A 42 10.16 -22.90 -10.61
N PRO A 43 11.25 -22.40 -9.98
CA PRO A 43 11.18 -21.15 -9.27
C PRO A 43 10.73 -20.06 -10.26
N MET A 44 9.70 -19.31 -9.87
CA MET A 44 9.18 -18.19 -10.65
C MET A 44 10.28 -17.14 -10.84
N ARG A 45 11.04 -17.23 -11.92
CA ARG A 45 11.92 -16.15 -12.41
C ARG A 45 11.09 -15.15 -13.20
N ALA A 46 10.12 -14.52 -12.55
CA ALA A 46 9.57 -13.29 -13.08
C ALA A 46 10.50 -12.16 -12.62
N LEU A 47 11.43 -11.75 -13.49
CA LEU A 47 12.14 -10.47 -13.36
C LEU A 47 11.09 -9.34 -13.48
N ARG A 48 10.30 -9.13 -12.42
CA ARG A 48 9.42 -7.97 -12.29
C ARG A 48 10.30 -6.82 -11.83
N THR A 49 10.84 -6.11 -12.80
CA THR A 49 11.60 -4.88 -12.59
C THR A 49 10.77 -3.95 -11.68
N GLY A 50 11.30 -3.61 -10.51
CA GLY A 50 10.68 -2.67 -9.56
C GLY A 50 9.89 -3.27 -8.39
N THR A 51 9.68 -4.60 -8.29
CA THR A 51 8.99 -5.18 -7.12
C THR A 51 9.93 -5.70 -6.03
N PHE A 52 11.23 -5.80 -6.30
CA PHE A 52 12.26 -6.27 -5.37
C PHE A 52 12.21 -5.65 -3.94
N PRO A 53 11.92 -4.34 -3.78
CA PRO A 53 11.78 -3.75 -2.45
C PRO A 53 10.70 -4.41 -1.59
N TYR A 54 9.69 -5.02 -2.21
CA TYR A 54 8.53 -5.60 -1.51
C TYR A 54 8.57 -7.12 -1.46
N ILE A 55 9.50 -7.79 -2.16
CA ILE A 55 9.57 -9.26 -2.14
C ILE A 55 10.12 -9.71 -0.77
N SER A 56 9.49 -10.71 -0.16
CA SER A 56 9.98 -11.35 1.06
C SER A 56 11.40 -11.90 0.90
N TYR A 57 12.17 -11.93 1.98
CA TYR A 57 13.53 -12.47 1.92
C TYR A 57 13.52 -13.97 1.54
N ASN A 58 12.48 -14.72 1.91
CA ASN A 58 12.34 -16.13 1.55
C ASN A 58 12.23 -16.32 0.04
N VAL A 59 11.42 -15.49 -0.63
CA VAL A 59 11.27 -15.56 -2.09
C VAL A 59 12.52 -15.05 -2.79
N LEU A 60 13.21 -14.04 -2.23
CA LEU A 60 14.49 -13.55 -2.74
C LEU A 60 15.58 -14.63 -2.74
N TRP A 61 15.61 -15.50 -1.72
CA TRP A 61 16.47 -16.70 -1.69
C TRP A 61 15.97 -17.85 -2.57
N GLY A 62 14.99 -17.61 -3.45
CA GLY A 62 14.50 -18.59 -4.41
C GLY A 62 13.55 -19.64 -3.84
N ARG A 63 13.03 -19.45 -2.61
CA ARG A 63 12.04 -20.35 -2.04
C ARG A 63 10.66 -20.14 -2.68
N ARG A 64 9.78 -21.12 -2.49
CA ARG A 64 8.42 -21.07 -3.00
C ARG A 64 7.63 -19.99 -2.26
N HIS A 65 7.01 -19.09 -3.03
CA HIS A 65 6.08 -18.08 -2.53
C HIS A 65 4.85 -18.74 -1.88
N THR A 66 4.44 -18.21 -0.72
CA THR A 66 3.23 -18.57 0.01
C THR A 66 2.58 -17.31 0.59
N GLN A 67 1.40 -17.47 1.18
CA GLN A 67 0.65 -16.38 1.83
C GLN A 67 1.45 -15.61 2.91
N PHE A 68 2.42 -16.23 3.57
CA PHE A 68 3.24 -15.54 4.59
C PHE A 68 4.17 -14.50 3.95
N ASP A 69 4.59 -14.72 2.70
CA ASP A 69 5.38 -13.74 1.96
C ASP A 69 4.57 -12.49 1.63
N ASP A 70 3.26 -12.62 1.46
CA ASP A 70 2.37 -11.48 1.21
C ASP A 70 2.24 -10.58 2.46
N VAL A 71 2.21 -11.18 3.66
CA VAL A 71 2.22 -10.45 4.93
C VAL A 71 3.56 -9.73 5.13
N GLU A 72 4.69 -10.39 4.85
CA GLU A 72 6.01 -9.76 4.88
C GLU A 72 6.14 -8.64 3.82
N SER A 73 5.56 -8.83 2.64
CA SER A 73 5.51 -7.79 1.61
C SER A 73 4.72 -6.56 2.11
N PHE A 74 3.64 -6.78 2.86
CA PHE A 74 2.85 -5.70 3.46
C PHE A 74 3.66 -4.92 4.50
N LEU A 75 4.48 -5.57 5.33
CA LEU A 75 5.41 -4.89 6.24
C LEU A 75 6.33 -3.92 5.47
N TYR A 76 6.87 -4.32 4.33
CA TYR A 76 7.72 -3.43 3.52
C TYR A 76 6.95 -2.26 2.90
N VAL A 77 5.70 -2.48 2.53
CA VAL A 77 4.81 -1.40 2.07
C VAL A 77 4.51 -0.43 3.20
N LEU A 78 4.29 -0.93 4.42
CA LEU A 78 4.06 -0.11 5.62
C LEU A 78 5.28 0.76 5.94
N LEU A 79 6.49 0.18 5.92
CA LEU A 79 7.73 0.93 6.08
C LEU A 79 7.88 2.00 4.99
N LEU A 80 7.66 1.63 3.73
CA LEU A 80 7.75 2.57 2.62
C LEU A 80 6.76 3.72 2.79
N PHE A 81 5.55 3.45 3.26
CA PHE A 81 4.56 4.48 3.49
C PHE A 81 5.10 5.55 4.45
N PHE A 82 5.65 5.16 5.61
CA PHE A 82 6.20 6.12 6.56
C PHE A 82 7.47 6.84 6.08
N PHE A 83 8.27 6.20 5.23
CA PHE A 83 9.44 6.85 4.62
C PHE A 83 9.12 7.78 3.45
N SER A 84 8.13 7.43 2.64
CA SER A 84 7.94 8.06 1.32
C SER A 84 6.74 8.97 1.26
N TYR A 85 5.76 8.83 2.15
CA TYR A 85 4.60 9.70 2.17
C TYR A 85 5.04 11.11 2.56
N ALA A 86 4.83 12.08 1.65
CA ALA A 86 5.17 13.48 1.86
C ALA A 86 3.95 14.32 2.28
N GLY A 87 2.90 13.68 2.80
CA GLY A 87 1.65 14.32 3.14
C GLY A 87 0.61 14.30 2.01
N PRO A 88 -0.59 14.82 2.27
CA PRO A 88 -1.64 14.89 1.26
C PRO A 88 -1.23 15.84 0.14
N LEU A 89 -1.73 15.57 -1.07
CA LEU A 89 -1.64 16.52 -2.18
C LEU A 89 -2.30 17.86 -1.78
N SER A 90 -1.78 18.97 -2.29
CA SER A 90 -2.44 20.26 -2.14
C SER A 90 -3.83 20.24 -2.78
N VAL A 91 -4.74 21.14 -2.36
CA VAL A 91 -6.10 21.22 -2.93
C VAL A 91 -6.08 21.40 -4.45
N SER A 92 -5.14 22.20 -4.97
CA SER A 92 -4.96 22.37 -6.41
C SER A 92 -4.55 21.06 -7.09
N GLU A 93 -3.57 20.34 -6.54
CA GLU A 93 -3.11 19.07 -7.12
C GLU A 93 -4.17 17.97 -7.00
N LEU A 94 -4.96 17.95 -5.91
CA LEU A 94 -6.09 17.05 -5.74
C LEU A 94 -7.17 17.31 -6.80
N ARG A 95 -7.50 18.58 -7.05
CA ARG A 95 -8.48 18.95 -8.07
C ARG A 95 -7.98 18.61 -9.48
N GLU A 96 -6.72 18.89 -9.78
CA GLU A 96 -6.09 18.50 -11.04
C GLU A 96 -6.09 16.98 -11.23
N ALA A 97 -5.81 16.23 -10.16
CA ALA A 97 -5.87 14.77 -10.19
C ALA A 97 -7.31 14.28 -10.42
N ASP A 98 -8.30 14.87 -9.76
CA ASP A 98 -9.72 14.53 -9.92
C ASP A 98 -10.23 14.82 -11.35
N GLU A 99 -9.92 16.00 -11.89
CA GLU A 99 -10.23 16.36 -13.29
C GLU A 99 -9.57 15.41 -14.28
N ALA A 100 -8.39 14.88 -13.96
CA ALA A 100 -7.69 13.86 -14.73
C ALA A 100 -8.16 12.41 -14.45
N GLY A 101 -9.19 12.22 -13.61
CA GLY A 101 -9.71 10.90 -13.21
C GLY A 101 -8.69 10.05 -12.43
N PHE A 102 -7.77 10.70 -11.72
CA PHE A 102 -6.61 10.10 -11.04
C PHE A 102 -5.70 9.26 -11.96
N VAL A 103 -5.79 9.47 -13.28
CA VAL A 103 -4.92 8.82 -14.26
C VAL A 103 -3.70 9.69 -14.50
N ARG A 104 -2.52 9.21 -14.11
CA ARG A 104 -1.27 9.89 -14.42
C ARG A 104 -0.83 9.60 -15.85
N SER A 105 -0.51 10.65 -16.60
CA SER A 105 0.07 10.51 -17.93
C SER A 105 1.45 9.87 -17.86
N ILE A 106 1.74 8.98 -18.81
CA ILE A 106 3.03 8.30 -18.92
C ILE A 106 4.13 9.37 -19.06
N GLY A 107 5.11 9.37 -18.16
CA GLY A 107 6.22 10.33 -18.16
C GLY A 107 6.05 11.55 -17.26
N SER A 108 4.93 11.69 -16.54
CA SER A 108 4.67 12.80 -15.59
C SER A 108 5.54 12.83 -14.32
N GLY A 109 6.63 12.06 -14.27
CA GLY A 109 7.50 11.97 -13.09
C GLY A 109 6.86 11.19 -11.93
N ARG A 110 7.32 11.39 -10.70
CA ARG A 110 6.66 10.87 -9.48
C ARG A 110 5.65 11.88 -8.93
N PRO A 111 4.59 11.45 -8.24
CA PRO A 111 3.72 12.38 -7.53
C PRO A 111 4.51 13.12 -6.45
N SER A 112 4.21 14.41 -6.26
CA SER A 112 4.81 15.28 -5.24
C SER A 112 4.63 14.74 -3.81
N HIS A 113 3.53 14.00 -3.57
CA HIS A 113 3.24 13.36 -2.28
C HIS A 113 4.05 12.06 -2.01
N THR A 114 4.98 11.68 -2.89
CA THR A 114 5.81 10.48 -2.72
C THR A 114 7.30 10.77 -2.89
N ARG A 115 8.13 10.22 -2.00
CA ARG A 115 9.60 10.27 -2.08
C ARG A 115 10.18 8.92 -2.51
N ASN A 116 11.49 8.90 -2.79
CA ASN A 116 12.22 7.65 -3.00
C ASN A 116 12.48 6.95 -1.66
N TRP A 117 12.83 5.66 -1.71
CA TRP A 117 13.44 5.00 -0.56
C TRP A 117 14.64 5.81 -0.06
N PRO A 118 14.84 5.93 1.26
CA PRO A 118 16.04 6.56 1.79
C PRO A 118 17.28 5.81 1.31
N ARG A 119 18.38 6.54 1.08
CA ARG A 119 19.61 5.97 0.52
C ARG A 119 20.16 4.82 1.35
N LYS A 120 20.04 4.88 2.68
CA LYS A 120 20.44 3.80 3.60
C LYS A 120 19.74 2.46 3.33
N TYR A 121 18.54 2.51 2.76
CA TYR A 121 17.76 1.32 2.40
C TYR A 121 17.71 1.09 0.89
N ALA A 122 18.57 1.76 0.10
CA ALA A 122 18.68 1.51 -1.33
C ALA A 122 19.04 0.04 -1.61
N ASP A 123 19.86 -0.58 -0.75
CA ASP A 123 20.25 -1.99 -0.84
C ASP A 123 19.09 -2.98 -0.56
N TRP A 124 17.89 -2.48 -0.21
CA TRP A 124 16.67 -3.30 -0.16
C TRP A 124 15.96 -3.36 -1.52
N ALA A 125 16.31 -2.46 -2.42
CA ALA A 125 15.73 -2.27 -3.74
C ALA A 125 16.71 -2.63 -4.87
N ASP A 126 17.98 -2.27 -4.67
CA ASP A 126 19.04 -2.30 -5.65
C ASP A 126 20.07 -3.36 -5.22
N GLY A 127 20.33 -4.34 -6.07
CA GLY A 127 21.33 -5.37 -5.82
C GLY A 127 20.93 -6.77 -6.28
N GLU A 128 21.79 -7.74 -5.97
CA GLU A 128 21.50 -9.15 -6.22
C GLU A 128 20.49 -9.68 -5.21
N ALA A 129 19.58 -10.57 -5.65
CA ALA A 129 18.48 -11.06 -4.84
C ALA A 129 18.93 -11.63 -3.49
N ASP A 130 20.05 -12.37 -3.46
CA ASP A 130 20.60 -12.96 -2.24
C ASP A 130 21.09 -11.90 -1.23
N GLN A 131 21.67 -10.80 -1.71
CA GLN A 131 22.13 -9.70 -0.85
C GLN A 131 20.95 -8.98 -0.23
N ILE A 132 19.94 -8.64 -1.06
CA ILE A 132 18.70 -8.01 -0.60
C ILE A 132 18.01 -8.93 0.43
N GLY A 133 17.93 -10.22 0.14
CA GLY A 133 17.37 -11.22 1.06
C GLY A 133 18.09 -11.26 2.40
N ASN A 134 19.44 -11.25 2.40
CA ASN A 134 20.22 -11.24 3.63
C ASN A 134 20.00 -9.97 4.47
N HIS A 135 19.96 -8.79 3.84
CA HIS A 135 19.70 -7.53 4.54
C HIS A 135 18.30 -7.51 5.17
N LYS A 136 17.29 -7.93 4.41
CA LYS A 136 15.90 -8.01 4.88
C LYS A 136 15.73 -9.02 6.00
N HIS A 137 16.31 -10.21 5.87
CA HIS A 137 16.29 -11.22 6.91
C HIS A 137 16.93 -10.70 8.20
N ALA A 138 18.13 -10.11 8.13
CA ALA A 138 18.82 -9.55 9.29
C ALA A 138 17.98 -8.49 10.02
N ALA A 139 17.23 -7.67 9.28
CA ALA A 139 16.35 -6.67 9.86
C ALA A 139 15.05 -7.29 10.44
N VAL A 140 14.35 -8.14 9.70
CA VAL A 140 13.01 -8.62 10.08
C VAL A 140 13.05 -9.67 11.20
N THR A 141 14.18 -10.39 11.34
CA THR A 141 14.28 -11.52 12.28
C THR A 141 14.95 -11.18 13.61
N THR A 142 15.19 -9.90 13.90
CA THR A 142 15.86 -9.47 15.13
C THR A 142 15.17 -8.25 15.74
N THR A 143 15.10 -8.19 17.07
CA THR A 143 14.58 -7.02 17.80
C THR A 143 15.34 -5.75 17.42
N ASP A 144 16.66 -5.87 17.26
CA ASP A 144 17.53 -4.75 16.88
C ASP A 144 17.18 -4.18 15.51
N GLY A 145 16.60 -4.98 14.60
CA GLY A 145 16.26 -4.53 13.26
C GLY A 145 15.23 -3.41 13.23
N ALA A 146 14.18 -3.51 14.04
CA ALA A 146 13.18 -2.45 14.19
C ALA A 146 13.80 -1.17 14.75
N MET A 147 14.57 -1.31 15.83
CA MET A 147 15.23 -0.20 16.50
C MET A 147 16.25 0.49 15.60
N ASN A 148 17.01 -0.26 14.81
CA ASN A 148 17.95 0.28 13.83
C ASN A 148 17.26 1.11 12.74
N ILE A 149 16.01 0.76 12.40
CA ILE A 149 15.18 1.53 11.47
C ILE A 149 14.64 2.79 12.15
N ILE A 150 13.98 2.65 13.28
CA ILE A 150 13.34 3.75 14.01
C ILE A 150 14.36 4.81 14.44
N GLN A 151 15.54 4.39 14.88
CA GLN A 151 16.61 5.29 15.32
C GLN A 151 17.49 5.80 14.16
N SER A 152 17.21 5.38 12.91
CA SER A 152 17.97 5.87 11.77
C SER A 152 17.70 7.36 11.53
N ALA A 153 18.75 8.12 11.23
CA ALA A 153 18.62 9.54 10.93
C ALA A 153 17.65 9.79 9.78
N GLU A 154 17.58 8.88 8.80
CA GLU A 154 16.65 8.95 7.68
C GLU A 154 15.19 8.79 8.12
N PHE A 155 14.90 7.89 9.06
CA PHE A 155 13.54 7.68 9.55
C PHE A 155 13.09 8.85 10.41
N VAL A 156 13.96 9.32 11.31
CA VAL A 156 13.70 10.51 12.14
C VAL A 156 13.45 11.73 11.26
N ASP A 157 14.29 12.00 10.26
CA ASP A 157 14.08 13.10 9.32
C ASP A 157 12.76 12.95 8.55
N CYS A 158 12.35 11.72 8.22
CA CYS A 158 11.08 11.47 7.57
C CYS A 158 9.88 11.70 8.50
N LEU A 159 9.97 11.33 9.78
CA LEU A 159 8.96 11.66 10.78
C LEU A 159 8.83 13.18 10.97
N ASP A 160 9.94 13.85 11.24
CA ASP A 160 9.98 15.30 11.50
C ASP A 160 9.40 16.13 10.35
N ASN A 161 9.69 15.74 9.11
CA ASN A 161 9.30 16.52 7.94
C ASN A 161 7.92 16.19 7.38
N ASN A 162 7.37 15.00 7.64
CA ASN A 162 6.15 14.53 6.95
C ASN A 162 5.00 14.20 7.90
N TRP A 163 5.28 14.05 9.20
CA TRP A 163 4.29 13.60 10.17
C TRP A 163 4.22 14.58 11.35
N PRO A 164 3.00 14.94 11.81
CA PRO A 164 2.81 15.64 13.07
C PRO A 164 3.55 14.95 14.23
N GLU A 165 4.15 15.73 15.12
CA GLU A 165 4.92 15.24 16.28
C GLU A 165 4.11 14.24 17.11
N GLU A 166 2.80 14.45 17.24
CA GLU A 166 1.92 13.56 18.01
C GLU A 166 1.69 12.19 17.36
N LEU A 167 2.07 12.01 16.09
CA LEU A 167 2.03 10.71 15.39
C LEU A 167 3.37 9.98 15.44
N HIS A 168 4.45 10.60 15.89
CA HIS A 168 5.78 9.98 15.89
C HIS A 168 5.82 8.71 16.73
N ASP A 169 5.44 8.82 18.01
CA ASP A 169 5.39 7.68 18.93
C ASP A 169 4.45 6.56 18.45
N PRO A 170 3.18 6.84 18.06
CA PRO A 170 2.30 5.83 17.49
C PRO A 170 2.90 5.09 16.29
N ILE A 171 3.56 5.80 15.38
CA ILE A 171 4.19 5.18 14.20
C ILE A 171 5.36 4.28 14.60
N CYS A 172 6.20 4.73 15.54
CA CYS A 172 7.31 3.92 16.08
C CYS A 172 6.79 2.62 16.71
N VAL A 173 5.73 2.72 17.54
CA VAL A 173 5.09 1.55 18.16
C VAL A 173 4.55 0.58 17.11
N LEU A 174 3.88 1.08 16.05
CA LEU A 174 3.37 0.24 14.98
C LEU A 174 4.49 -0.56 14.29
N ILE A 175 5.60 0.10 13.96
CA ILE A 175 6.74 -0.55 13.32
C ILE A 175 7.39 -1.57 14.25
N GLU A 176 7.60 -1.22 15.51
CA GLU A 176 8.15 -2.12 16.52
C GLU A 176 7.29 -3.37 16.70
N SER A 177 5.99 -3.21 16.98
CA SER A 177 5.05 -4.33 17.13
C SER A 177 4.96 -5.19 15.87
N SER A 178 5.04 -4.57 14.69
CA SER A 178 5.09 -5.31 13.44
C SER A 178 6.34 -6.19 13.35
N PHE A 179 7.53 -5.67 13.67
CA PHE A 179 8.75 -6.48 13.63
C PHE A 179 8.77 -7.57 14.70
N GLU A 180 8.24 -7.27 15.89
CA GLU A 180 8.18 -8.21 17.00
C GLU A 180 7.42 -9.49 16.62
N ILE A 181 6.26 -9.38 15.98
CA ILE A 181 5.49 -10.57 15.56
C ILE A 181 6.24 -11.42 14.50
N PHE A 182 7.05 -10.80 13.63
CA PHE A 182 7.89 -11.53 12.68
C PHE A 182 9.07 -12.24 13.36
N GLU A 183 9.70 -11.59 14.35
CA GLU A 183 10.78 -12.19 15.15
C GLU A 183 10.27 -13.39 15.97
N GLN A 184 9.15 -13.21 16.68
CA GLN A 184 8.51 -14.27 17.47
C GLN A 184 8.15 -15.47 16.59
N SER A 185 7.61 -15.22 15.39
CA SER A 185 7.32 -16.27 14.42
C SER A 185 8.58 -17.04 14.00
N THR A 186 9.68 -16.35 13.71
CA THR A 186 10.96 -16.97 13.31
C THR A 186 11.55 -17.86 14.41
N SER A 187 11.43 -17.43 15.66
CA SER A 187 11.88 -18.18 16.83
C SER A 187 11.11 -19.50 16.99
N SER A 188 9.82 -19.51 16.63
CA SER A 188 8.96 -20.69 16.72
C SER A 188 9.24 -21.73 15.63
N THR A 189 9.64 -21.31 14.43
CA THR A 189 9.85 -22.17 13.24
C THR A 189 11.29 -22.67 13.09
N LYS A 190 12.11 -22.58 14.15
CA LYS A 190 13.55 -22.91 14.16
C LYS A 190 14.35 -22.16 13.08
N GLY A 191 14.02 -20.89 12.84
CA GLY A 191 14.76 -20.03 11.91
C GLY A 191 14.63 -20.45 10.44
N SER A 192 13.68 -21.35 10.13
CA SER A 192 13.50 -21.77 8.75
C SER A 192 12.78 -20.69 7.96
N ARG A 193 11.79 -19.99 8.53
CA ARG A 193 10.92 -19.04 7.83
C ARG A 193 10.10 -18.18 8.81
N THR A 194 9.81 -16.94 8.43
CA THR A 194 8.75 -16.11 9.01
C THR A 194 7.38 -16.61 8.55
N GLU A 195 6.55 -17.03 9.50
CA GLU A 195 5.19 -17.55 9.27
C GLU A 195 4.18 -16.73 10.09
N VAL A 196 4.12 -15.43 9.85
CA VAL A 196 3.11 -14.54 10.45
C VAL A 196 1.82 -14.68 9.67
N SER A 197 0.76 -15.17 10.31
CA SER A 197 -0.53 -15.28 9.65
C SER A 197 -1.17 -13.91 9.43
N HIS A 198 -2.06 -13.83 8.43
CA HIS A 198 -2.86 -12.64 8.19
C HIS A 198 -3.66 -12.24 9.43
N THR A 199 -4.22 -13.20 10.17
CA THR A 199 -5.02 -12.92 11.38
C THR A 199 -4.16 -12.31 12.49
N GLU A 200 -2.96 -12.82 12.72
CA GLU A 200 -2.03 -12.24 13.71
C GLU A 200 -1.65 -10.81 13.35
N PHE A 201 -1.29 -10.58 12.07
CA PHE A 201 -0.91 -9.25 11.61
C PHE A 201 -2.07 -8.25 11.72
N VAL A 202 -3.28 -8.63 11.29
CA VAL A 202 -4.47 -7.78 11.40
C VAL A 202 -4.86 -7.51 12.85
N SER A 203 -4.76 -8.49 13.75
CA SER A 203 -5.03 -8.27 15.18
C SER A 203 -4.12 -7.19 15.76
N MET A 204 -2.82 -7.23 15.42
CA MET A 204 -1.87 -6.19 15.85
C MET A 204 -2.24 -4.81 15.29
N LEU A 205 -2.67 -4.72 14.02
CA LEU A 205 -3.16 -3.46 13.45
C LEU A 205 -4.43 -2.96 14.15
N ASP A 206 -5.38 -3.83 14.42
CA ASP A 206 -6.64 -3.48 15.08
C ASP A 206 -6.39 -2.98 16.52
N GLU A 207 -5.50 -3.64 17.26
CA GLU A 207 -5.08 -3.20 18.60
C GLU A 207 -4.39 -1.84 18.55
N TRP A 208 -3.49 -1.62 17.58
CA TRP A 208 -2.87 -0.31 17.37
C TRP A 208 -3.91 0.78 17.05
N LEU A 209 -4.85 0.48 16.15
CA LEU A 209 -5.93 1.40 15.78
C LEU A 209 -6.84 1.72 16.96
N ASP A 210 -7.17 0.75 17.82
CA ASP A 210 -7.99 0.98 19.00
C ASP A 210 -7.32 1.97 19.97
N VAL A 211 -6.04 1.74 20.27
CA VAL A 211 -5.23 2.59 21.17
C VAL A 211 -5.12 4.02 20.64
N TYR A 212 -4.91 4.19 19.33
CA TYR A 212 -4.65 5.50 18.72
C TYR A 212 -5.86 6.10 17.97
N SER A 213 -7.04 5.49 18.08
CA SER A 213 -8.30 5.93 17.44
C SER A 213 -8.64 7.40 17.70
N HIS A 214 -8.33 7.88 18.91
CA HIS A 214 -8.54 9.27 19.33
C HIS A 214 -7.75 10.30 18.50
N LEU A 215 -6.73 9.89 17.74
CA LEU A 215 -5.94 10.76 16.85
C LEU A 215 -6.58 10.90 15.46
N GLU A 216 -7.52 10.02 15.08
CA GLU A 216 -8.13 10.03 13.75
C GLU A 216 -8.82 11.36 13.48
N ASP A 217 -9.68 11.83 14.39
CA ASP A 217 -10.43 13.08 14.20
C ASP A 217 -9.53 14.31 14.06
N LYS A 218 -8.34 14.27 14.66
CA LYS A 218 -7.37 15.36 14.62
C LYS A 218 -6.63 15.44 13.28
N PHE A 219 -6.35 14.29 12.66
CA PHE A 219 -5.49 14.21 11.47
C PHE A 219 -6.21 13.71 10.21
N SER A 220 -7.51 13.42 10.31
CA SER A 220 -8.37 13.06 9.18
C SER A 220 -8.60 14.28 8.29
N ASN A 221 -7.71 14.46 7.32
CA ASN A 221 -7.82 15.50 6.29
C ASN A 221 -8.79 15.11 5.16
N CYS A 222 -9.78 14.23 5.41
CA CYS A 222 -10.71 13.82 4.36
C CYS A 222 -11.53 15.04 3.90
N PRO A 223 -11.27 15.58 2.69
CA PRO A 223 -11.94 16.81 2.23
C PRO A 223 -13.43 16.57 1.96
N PHE A 224 -13.84 15.29 1.90
CA PHE A 224 -15.21 14.86 1.59
C PHE A 224 -16.09 14.72 2.84
N LYS A 225 -15.58 14.92 4.05
CA LYS A 225 -16.40 14.89 5.28
C LYS A 225 -17.45 16.02 5.34
N GLN A 226 -17.43 16.99 4.41
CA GLN A 226 -18.34 18.14 4.41
C GLN A 226 -19.61 17.98 3.56
N SER A 227 -19.84 16.85 2.87
CA SER A 227 -21.07 16.69 2.07
C SER A 227 -22.32 16.28 2.85
N GLU A 228 -22.23 16.02 4.16
CA GLU A 228 -23.39 15.61 4.97
C GLU A 228 -24.13 16.76 5.68
N ALA A 229 -23.62 18.01 5.61
CA ALA A 229 -24.19 19.13 6.37
C ALA A 229 -25.12 20.08 5.58
N ILE A 230 -25.40 19.83 4.29
CA ILE A 230 -26.21 20.77 3.47
C ILE A 230 -27.68 20.30 3.28
N CYS A 231 -28.07 19.12 3.76
CA CYS A 231 -29.43 18.60 3.57
C CYS A 231 -30.44 18.85 4.71
N GLU A 232 -30.08 19.51 5.82
CA GLU A 232 -30.99 19.65 7.00
C GLU A 232 -31.53 21.07 7.27
N THR A 233 -31.50 21.99 6.31
CA THR A 233 -32.11 23.34 6.49
C THR A 233 -33.23 23.71 5.52
N GLU A 234 -33.81 22.74 4.83
CA GLU A 234 -35.06 22.93 4.08
C GLU A 234 -36.04 21.79 4.35
N LEU A 235 -36.73 21.82 5.49
CA LEU A 235 -38.03 21.18 5.71
C LEU A 235 -38.81 21.91 6.81
#